data_AF-A0A0S8F957-F1
#
_entry.id   AF-A0A0S8F957-F1
#
_cell.length_a   1.000
_cell.length_b   1.000
_cell.length_c   1.000
_cell.angle_alpha   90.00
_cell.angle_beta   90.00
_cell.angle_gamma   90.00
#
_symmetry.space_group_name_H-M   'P 1'
#
loop_
_entity.id
_entity.type
_entity.pdbx_description
1 polymer ?
#
loop_
_entity_poly.entity_id
_entity_poly.type
_entity_poly.pdbx_seq_one_letter_code
_entity_poly.pdbx_strand_id
1 'polypeptide(L)'
;MRARYAKPGTSPGLEAVTEEKPALEFKVVVISYDKDQLTETELPLTEVPAPDPADRRVTWIRFPAMPDAASLAHFGDRWNLHPLDLEDVINTGQRPKTEIRDGQTFTILQVPALEDELS
;
A
#
# COMPACT_ATOMS: atom_id res chain seq x y z
N MET A 1 -6.53 -11.28 13.77
CA MET A 1 -5.81 -11.38 12.48
C MET A 1 -4.80 -12.52 12.58
N ARG A 2 -4.75 -13.46 11.62
CA ARG A 2 -3.69 -14.50 11.58
C ARG A 2 -2.41 -13.90 11.00
N ALA A 3 -1.28 -14.09 11.68
CA ALA A 3 0.02 -13.65 11.18
C ALA A 3 0.42 -14.46 9.93
N ARG A 4 0.99 -13.77 8.94
CA ARG A 4 1.59 -14.36 7.74
C ARG A 4 3.05 -13.97 7.73
N TYR A 5 3.93 -14.97 7.76
CA TYR A 5 5.37 -14.76 7.67
C TYR A 5 5.89 -15.43 6.39
N ALA A 6 6.88 -14.82 5.77
CA ALA A 6 7.67 -15.46 4.73
C ALA A 6 8.33 -16.75 5.27
N LYS A 7 8.55 -17.72 4.39
CA LYS A 7 9.25 -18.96 4.77
C LYS A 7 10.73 -18.65 5.07
N PRO A 8 11.36 -19.29 6.08
CA PRO A 8 12.79 -19.14 6.32
C PRO A 8 13.60 -19.49 5.07
N GLY A 9 14.57 -18.63 4.71
CA GLY A 9 15.46 -18.83 3.55
C GLY A 9 15.00 -18.18 2.23
N THR A 10 13.91 -17.42 2.23
CA THR A 10 13.47 -16.63 1.06
C THR A 10 14.38 -15.40 0.87
N SER A 11 14.64 -15.00 -0.38
CA SER A 11 15.34 -13.75 -0.70
C SER A 11 14.58 -12.55 -0.10
N PRO A 12 15.29 -11.55 0.45
CA PRO A 12 14.66 -10.37 1.03
C PRO A 12 14.10 -9.45 -0.05
N GLY A 13 12.99 -8.79 0.25
CA GLY A 13 12.28 -7.88 -0.64
C GLY A 13 11.16 -8.57 -1.42
N LEU A 14 10.11 -7.81 -1.72
CA LEU A 14 9.07 -8.27 -2.63
C LEU A 14 9.62 -8.25 -4.07
N GLU A 15 9.87 -9.43 -4.65
CA GLU A 15 10.25 -9.52 -6.06
C GLU A 15 9.09 -9.04 -6.95
N ALA A 16 9.39 -8.14 -7.88
CA ALA A 16 8.45 -7.78 -8.93
C ALA A 16 8.16 -9.03 -9.76
N VAL A 17 6.94 -9.54 -9.67
CA VAL A 17 6.49 -10.69 -10.45
C VAL A 17 6.53 -10.27 -11.93
N THR A 18 7.43 -10.88 -12.70
CA THR A 18 7.59 -10.66 -14.14
C THR A 18 6.45 -11.22 -14.99
N GLU A 19 5.47 -11.89 -14.39
CA GLU A 19 4.29 -12.34 -15.11
C GLU A 19 3.33 -11.19 -15.36
N GLU A 20 3.01 -10.97 -16.63
CA GLU A 20 1.96 -10.09 -17.15
C GLU A 20 0.56 -10.56 -16.69
N LYS A 21 0.32 -10.70 -15.39
CA LYS A 21 -1.04 -10.69 -14.85
C LYS A 21 -1.36 -9.26 -14.49
N PRO A 22 -2.00 -8.50 -15.40
CA PRO A 22 -2.32 -7.13 -15.09
C PRO A 22 -3.27 -7.12 -13.89
N ALA A 23 -3.01 -6.18 -12.97
CA ALA A 23 -3.76 -5.89 -11.76
C ALA A 23 -5.18 -5.33 -12.05
N LEU A 24 -5.88 -5.92 -13.04
CA LEU A 24 -6.99 -5.28 -13.75
C LEU A 24 -8.23 -5.03 -12.88
N GLU A 25 -8.37 -5.73 -11.75
CA GLU A 25 -9.60 -5.65 -10.95
C GLU A 25 -9.39 -5.06 -9.56
N PHE A 26 -8.15 -4.77 -9.14
CA PHE A 26 -7.96 -4.18 -7.83
C PHE A 26 -8.29 -2.68 -7.87
N LYS A 27 -9.41 -2.30 -7.25
CA LYS A 27 -9.83 -0.90 -7.16
C LYS A 27 -9.30 -0.24 -5.91
N VAL A 28 -8.98 1.04 -6.03
CA VAL A 28 -8.63 1.91 -4.90
C VAL A 28 -9.50 3.15 -4.90
N VAL A 29 -9.59 3.78 -3.74
CA VAL A 29 -10.18 5.11 -3.59
C VAL A 29 -9.05 6.12 -3.55
N VAL A 30 -9.07 7.10 -4.46
CA VAL A 30 -8.13 8.21 -4.50
C VAL A 30 -8.85 9.46 -4.04
N ILE A 31 -8.34 10.05 -2.97
CA ILE A 31 -8.80 11.34 -2.45
C ILE A 31 -7.72 12.36 -2.77
N SER A 32 -8.05 13.41 -3.53
CA SER A 32 -7.13 14.50 -3.84
C SER A 32 -7.70 15.81 -3.33
N TYR A 33 -6.89 16.60 -2.62
CA TYR A 33 -7.39 17.83 -2.00
C TYR A 33 -6.33 18.91 -1.82
N ASP A 34 -6.81 20.15 -1.76
CA ASP A 34 -6.08 21.34 -1.31
C ASP A 34 -7.01 22.23 -0.48
N LYS A 35 -6.68 23.52 -0.35
CA LYS A 35 -7.47 24.49 0.42
C LYS A 35 -8.81 24.86 -0.22
N ASP A 36 -8.97 24.60 -1.53
CA ASP A 36 -10.10 25.07 -2.33
C ASP A 36 -10.99 23.90 -2.80
N GLN A 37 -10.43 22.71 -3.02
CA GLN A 37 -11.15 21.57 -3.58
C GLN A 37 -10.78 20.25 -2.90
N LEU A 38 -11.76 19.33 -2.89
CA LEU A 38 -11.59 17.92 -2.54
C LEU A 38 -12.32 17.08 -3.58
N THR A 39 -11.64 16.07 -4.10
CA THR A 39 -12.21 15.05 -4.97
C THR A 39 -11.99 13.67 -4.38
N GLU A 40 -12.97 12.79 -4.57
CA GLU A 40 -12.89 11.38 -4.22
C GLU A 40 -13.30 10.56 -5.45
N THR A 41 -12.47 9.62 -5.87
CA THR A 41 -12.71 8.82 -7.07
C THR A 41 -12.26 7.39 -6.83
N GLU A 42 -13.11 6.44 -7.21
CA GLU A 42 -12.75 5.03 -7.25
C GLU A 42 -12.27 4.68 -8.66
N LEU A 43 -11.08 4.11 -8.78
CA LEU A 43 -10.50 3.70 -10.07
C LEU A 43 -9.61 2.45 -9.91
N PRO A 44 -9.31 1.74 -11.02
CA PRO A 44 -8.36 0.64 -11.00
C PRO A 44 -6.99 1.09 -10.51
N LEU A 45 -6.29 0.23 -9.75
CA LEU A 45 -4.95 0.50 -9.21
C LEU A 45 -3.97 0.92 -10.32
N THR A 46 -4.09 0.30 -11.49
CA THR A 46 -3.28 0.57 -12.68
C THR A 46 -3.48 1.98 -13.25
N GLU A 47 -4.64 2.60 -13.01
CA GLU A 47 -4.99 3.92 -13.55
C GLU A 47 -4.62 5.06 -12.60
N VAL A 48 -4.19 4.74 -11.38
CA VAL A 48 -3.78 5.78 -10.43
C VAL A 48 -2.51 6.44 -10.95
N PRO A 49 -2.47 7.78 -11.04
CA PRO A 49 -1.31 8.50 -11.55
C PRO A 49 -0.11 8.34 -10.61
N ALA A 50 1.09 8.30 -11.18
CA ALA A 50 2.32 8.43 -10.42
C ALA A 50 2.39 9.81 -9.74
N PRO A 51 3.15 9.99 -8.65
CA PRO A 51 3.31 11.28 -8.01
C PRO A 51 3.88 12.30 -9.00
N ASP A 52 3.18 13.42 -9.15
CA ASP A 52 3.66 14.57 -9.91
C ASP A 52 4.15 15.65 -8.92
N PRO A 53 5.47 15.95 -8.86
CA PRO A 53 6.00 17.00 -8.01
C PRO A 53 5.46 18.41 -8.33
N ALA A 54 4.90 18.63 -9.52
CA ALA A 54 4.25 19.88 -9.88
C ALA A 54 2.81 19.98 -9.33
N ASP A 55 2.16 18.86 -8.99
CA ASP A 55 0.87 18.87 -8.31
C ASP A 55 1.07 19.21 -6.83
N ARG A 56 0.44 20.31 -6.40
CA ARG A 56 0.55 20.82 -5.03
C ARG A 56 -0.53 20.26 -4.10
N ARG A 57 -1.43 19.42 -4.62
CA ARG A 57 -2.47 18.78 -3.84
C ARG A 57 -1.91 17.60 -3.04
N VAL A 58 -2.56 17.34 -1.91
CA VAL A 58 -2.34 16.09 -1.19
C VAL A 58 -3.16 15.01 -1.89
N THR A 59 -2.52 13.87 -2.16
CA THR A 59 -3.19 12.69 -2.73
C THR A 59 -3.12 11.54 -1.74
N TRP A 60 -4.27 11.08 -1.27
CA TRP A 60 -4.42 9.91 -0.42
C TRP A 60 -5.00 8.74 -1.23
N ILE A 61 -4.20 7.69 -1.40
CA ILE A 61 -4.61 6.45 -2.03
C ILE A 61 -4.99 5.45 -0.94
N ARG A 62 -6.26 5.05 -0.91
CA ARG A 62 -6.81 4.08 0.05
C ARG A 62 -7.07 2.75 -0.65
N PHE A 63 -6.46 1.71 -0.10
CA PHE A 63 -6.68 0.32 -0.50
C PHE A 63 -7.80 -0.27 0.35
N PRO A 64 -8.94 -0.68 -0.25
CA PRO A 64 -10.08 -1.24 0.50
C PRO A 64 -9.81 -2.67 1.01
N ALA A 65 -8.86 -3.36 0.41
CA ALA A 65 -8.41 -4.71 0.79
C ALA A 65 -6.88 -4.81 0.60
N MET A 66 -6.29 -5.95 0.98
CA MET A 66 -4.88 -6.20 0.65
C MET A 66 -4.79 -6.63 -0.83
N PRO A 67 -4.03 -5.92 -1.69
CA PRO A 67 -3.76 -6.38 -3.05
C PRO A 67 -2.90 -7.65 -3.01
N ASP A 68 -2.89 -8.40 -4.13
CA ASP A 68 -1.91 -9.47 -4.28
C ASP A 68 -0.47 -8.92 -4.39
N ALA A 69 0.51 -9.81 -4.21
CA ALA A 69 1.93 -9.46 -4.23
C ALA A 69 2.38 -8.80 -5.54
N ALA A 70 1.88 -9.26 -6.69
CA ALA A 70 2.27 -8.72 -8.00
C ALA A 70 1.71 -7.30 -8.18
N SER A 71 0.43 -7.10 -7.85
CA SER A 71 -0.24 -5.80 -7.87
C SER A 71 0.45 -4.79 -6.94
N LEU A 72 0.85 -5.22 -5.74
CA LEU A 72 1.55 -4.38 -4.77
C LEU A 72 2.97 -4.04 -5.21
N ALA A 73 3.71 -4.99 -5.80
CA ALA A 73 5.04 -4.74 -6.35
C ALA A 73 4.98 -3.74 -7.52
N HIS A 74 4.05 -3.94 -8.46
CA HIS A 74 3.86 -3.03 -9.59
C HIS A 74 3.45 -1.62 -9.15
N PHE A 75 2.62 -1.52 -8.11
CA PHE A 75 2.37 -0.24 -7.43
C PHE A 75 3.70 0.32 -6.90
N GLY A 76 4.38 -0.43 -6.05
CA GLY A 76 5.66 -0.05 -5.44
C GLY A 76 6.66 0.55 -6.43
N ASP A 77 6.87 -0.09 -7.57
CA ASP A 77 7.78 0.36 -8.61
C ASP A 77 7.38 1.73 -9.19
N ARG A 78 6.08 1.95 -9.47
CA ARG A 78 5.59 3.23 -9.99
C ARG A 78 5.68 4.38 -8.98
N TRP A 79 5.61 4.08 -7.68
CA TRP A 79 5.75 5.06 -6.60
C TRP A 79 7.16 5.12 -5.99
N ASN A 80 8.11 4.36 -6.53
CA ASN A 80 9.47 4.23 -5.99
C ASN A 80 9.47 3.88 -4.49
N LEU A 81 8.62 2.92 -4.08
CA LEU A 81 8.55 2.42 -2.71
C LEU A 81 9.60 1.33 -2.47
N HIS A 82 10.13 1.27 -1.26
CA HIS A 82 11.17 0.31 -0.94
C HIS A 82 10.62 -1.14 -0.93
N PRO A 83 11.23 -2.12 -1.62
CA PRO A 83 10.72 -3.49 -1.69
C PRO A 83 10.54 -4.19 -0.33
N LEU A 84 11.38 -3.86 0.66
CA LEU A 84 11.22 -4.38 2.04
C LEU A 84 9.97 -3.83 2.74
N ASP A 85 9.58 -2.58 2.44
CA ASP A 85 8.36 -2.00 3.03
C ASP A 85 7.12 -2.73 2.49
N LEU A 86 7.12 -3.04 1.18
CA LEU A 86 6.04 -3.80 0.54
C LEU A 86 5.97 -5.24 1.05
N GLU A 87 7.12 -5.86 1.28
CA GLU A 87 7.22 -7.16 1.92
C GLU A 87 6.59 -7.14 3.32
N ASP A 88 6.88 -6.12 4.12
CA ASP A 88 6.31 -5.96 5.46
C ASP A 88 4.80 -5.70 5.46
N VAL A 89 4.27 -5.05 4.42
CA VAL A 89 2.82 -4.88 4.23
C VAL A 89 2.14 -6.25 4.01
N ILE A 90 2.77 -7.15 3.26
CA ILE A 90 2.26 -8.51 3.01
C ILE A 90 2.43 -9.41 4.24
N ASN A 91 3.55 -9.27 4.94
CA ASN A 91 3.88 -10.06 6.12
C ASN A 91 3.15 -9.52 7.37
N THR A 92 1.90 -9.93 7.55
CA THR A 92 1.06 -9.46 8.64
C THR A 92 1.54 -9.97 10.01
N GLY A 93 1.43 -9.14 11.05
CA GLY A 93 1.84 -9.48 12.42
C GLY A 93 3.13 -8.80 12.89
N GLN A 94 3.74 -7.98 12.02
CA GLN A 94 4.80 -7.05 12.42
C GLN A 94 4.35 -6.15 13.57
N ARG A 95 5.31 -5.79 14.44
CA ARG A 95 5.09 -4.78 15.48
C ARG A 95 4.97 -3.39 14.83
N PRO A 96 4.22 -2.46 15.43
CA PRO A 96 4.20 -1.08 14.98
C PRO A 96 5.61 -0.51 14.89
N LYS A 97 5.92 0.13 13.77
CA LYS A 97 7.22 0.74 13.50
C LYS A 97 7.09 1.90 12.52
N THR A 98 8.06 2.80 12.55
CA THR A 98 8.23 3.86 11.56
C THR A 98 9.65 3.83 11.04
N GLU A 99 9.78 3.90 9.72
CA GLU A 99 11.05 3.96 9.01
C GLU A 99 11.08 5.22 8.14
N ILE A 100 12.11 6.03 8.29
CA ILE A 100 12.30 7.29 7.56
C ILE A 100 13.43 7.08 6.57
N ARG A 101 13.18 7.42 5.31
CA ARG A 101 14.15 7.41 4.21
C ARG A 101 14.08 8.73 3.46
N ASP A 102 15.02 8.96 2.55
CA ASP A 102 15.07 10.20 1.78
C ASP A 102 13.79 10.40 0.97
N GLY A 103 12.95 11.34 1.40
CA GLY A 103 11.69 11.71 0.75
C GLY A 103 10.50 10.81 1.05
N GLN A 104 10.62 9.80 1.93
CA GLN A 104 9.55 8.85 2.24
C GLN A 104 9.52 8.45 3.71
N THR A 105 8.32 8.22 4.26
CA THR A 105 8.12 7.65 5.60
C THR A 105 7.19 6.46 5.49
N PHE A 106 7.65 5.30 5.94
CA PHE A 106 6.87 4.08 6.03
C PHE A 106 6.45 3.86 7.48
N THR A 107 5.19 3.51 7.72
CA THR A 107 4.69 3.24 9.07
C THR A 107 3.72 2.07 9.07
N ILE A 108 3.93 1.13 9.99
CA ILE A 108 3.00 0.05 10.30
C ILE A 108 2.30 0.40 11.61
N LEU A 109 0.97 0.35 11.61
CA LEU A 109 0.14 0.57 12.78
C LEU A 109 -0.69 -0.68 13.09
N GLN A 110 -0.99 -0.88 14.37
CA GLN A 110 -2.00 -1.84 14.81
C GLN A 110 -3.19 -1.06 15.35
N VAL A 111 -4.36 -1.27 14.75
CA VAL A 111 -5.60 -0.65 15.21
C VAL A 111 -6.31 -1.66 16.10
N PRO A 112 -6.54 -1.37 17.39
CA PRO A 112 -7.32 -2.25 18.24
C PRO A 112 -8.76 -2.31 17.72
N ALA A 113 -9.30 -3.53 17.59
CA ALA A 113 -10.73 -3.73 17.37
C ALA A 113 -11.39 -3.91 18.73
N LEU A 114 -12.44 -3.14 19.00
CA LEU A 114 -13.32 -3.41 20.12
C LEU A 114 -14.30 -4.51 19.65
N GLU A 115 -14.26 -5.67 20.31
CA GLU A 115 -15.34 -6.63 20.16
C GLU A 115 -16.46 -6.18 21.10
N ASP A 116 -17.59 -5.78 20.53
CA ASP A 116 -18.80 -5.57 21.32
C ASP A 116 -19.16 -6.93 21.94
N GLU A 117 -19.21 -7.00 23.27
CA GLU A 117 -19.70 -8.18 23.98
C GLU A 117 -21.16 -8.40 23.55
N LEU A 118 -21.39 -9.37 22.66
CA LEU A 118 -22.73 -9.86 22.36
C LEU A 118 -23.30 -10.45 23.65
N SER A 119 -24.22 -9.70 24.28
CA SER A 119 -25.14 -10.16 25.32
C SER A 119 -26.06 -11.26 24.80
#